data_AF-A0A0S7ZNU0-F1
#
_entry.id   AF-A0A0S7ZNU0-F1
#
_cell.length_a   1.000
_cell.length_b   1.000
_cell.length_c   1.000
_cell.angle_alpha   90.00
_cell.angle_beta   90.00
_cell.angle_gamma   90.00
#
_symmetry.space_group_name_H-M   'P 1'
#
loop_
_entity.id
_entity.type
_entity.pdbx_description
1 polymer ?
#
loop_
_entity_poly.entity_id
_entity_poly.type
_entity_poly.pdbx_seq_one_letter_code
_entity_poly.pdbx_strand_id
1 'polypeptide(L)'
;EATVEVLNDVGIKLLHDEALEIMHANGCTVDFDEKIVKISEDVLMKYISKAPSEVMLYGRDPKYDIRLDDRLPGPARIRITRKGHTGNQESH
;
A
#
# COMPACT_ATOMS: atom_id res chain seq x y z
N GLU A 1 10.44 -8.64 -8.38
CA GLU A 1 10.91 -7.74 -9.46
C GLU A 1 9.83 -7.50 -10.50
N ALA A 2 9.31 -8.53 -11.17
CA ALA A 2 8.33 -8.37 -12.26
C ALA A 2 7.14 -7.42 -11.97
N THR A 3 6.54 -7.43 -10.77
CA THR A 3 5.41 -6.53 -10.45
C THR A 3 5.82 -5.06 -10.40
N VAL A 4 7.00 -4.75 -9.86
CA VAL A 4 7.49 -3.37 -9.74
C VAL A 4 7.80 -2.81 -11.12
N GLU A 5 8.46 -3.60 -11.97
CA GLU A 5 8.74 -3.25 -13.37
C GLU A 5 7.45 -2.95 -14.14
N VAL A 6 6.42 -3.79 -14.00
CA VAL A 6 5.12 -3.54 -14.65
C VAL A 6 4.51 -2.21 -14.18
N LEU A 7 4.51 -1.93 -12.87
CA LEU A 7 3.96 -0.68 -12.35
C LEU A 7 4.77 0.56 -12.79
N ASN A 8 6.09 0.42 -12.95
CA ASN A 8 6.98 1.50 -13.37
C ASN A 8 6.93 1.76 -14.88
N ASP A 9 7.03 0.71 -15.70
CA ASP A 9 7.24 0.84 -17.14
C ASP A 9 5.93 0.82 -17.93
N VAL A 10 5.00 -0.06 -17.55
CA VAL A 10 3.69 -0.21 -18.21
C VAL A 10 2.65 0.68 -17.54
N GLY A 11 2.58 0.66 -16.21
CA GLY A 11 1.58 1.36 -15.42
C GLY A 11 0.22 0.66 -15.39
N ILE A 12 -0.78 1.36 -14.85
CA ILE A 12 -2.16 0.89 -14.70
C ILE A 12 -3.13 1.92 -15.28
N LYS A 13 -4.23 1.47 -15.88
CA LYS A 13 -5.27 2.35 -16.39
C LYS A 13 -6.23 2.75 -15.27
N LEU A 14 -6.39 4.05 -15.05
CA LEU A 14 -7.21 4.62 -13.97
C LEU A 14 -8.26 5.56 -14.55
N LEU A 15 -9.49 5.08 -14.70
CA LEU A 15 -10.56 5.76 -15.45
C LEU A 15 -11.32 6.83 -14.63
N HIS A 16 -10.70 7.39 -13.60
CA HIS A 16 -11.31 8.37 -12.71
C HIS A 16 -10.43 9.62 -12.61
N ASP A 17 -10.95 10.76 -13.07
CA ASP A 17 -10.14 11.95 -13.32
C ASP A 17 -9.55 12.53 -12.02
N GLU A 18 -10.34 12.62 -10.95
CA GLU A 18 -9.84 13.03 -9.63
C GLU A 18 -8.77 12.07 -9.09
N ALA A 19 -8.87 10.77 -9.41
CA ALA A 19 -7.88 9.81 -8.95
C ALA A 19 -6.56 9.96 -9.70
N LEU A 20 -6.61 10.31 -11.00
CA LEU A 20 -5.42 10.66 -11.79
C LEU A 20 -4.71 11.89 -11.19
N GLU A 21 -5.48 12.92 -10.83
CA GLU A 21 -4.94 14.12 -10.18
C GLU A 21 -4.27 13.79 -8.84
N ILE A 22 -4.92 12.97 -8.00
CA ILE A 22 -4.35 12.51 -6.73
C ILE A 22 -3.03 11.77 -6.98
N MET A 23 -2.98 10.85 -7.95
CA MET A 23 -1.76 10.09 -8.24
C MET A 23 -0.62 10.99 -8.73
N HIS A 24 -0.93 11.95 -9.62
CA HIS A 24 0.04 12.94 -10.11
C HIS A 24 0.58 13.82 -8.96
N ALA A 25 -0.31 14.34 -8.12
CA ALA A 25 0.06 15.15 -6.96
C ALA A 25 0.93 14.40 -5.94
N ASN A 26 0.84 13.07 -5.91
CA ASN A 26 1.62 12.21 -5.01
C ASN A 26 2.92 11.69 -5.63
N GLY A 27 3.28 12.13 -6.84
CA GLY A 27 4.56 11.86 -7.49
C GLY A 27 4.56 10.74 -8.53
N CYS A 28 3.38 10.25 -8.93
CA CYS A 28 3.29 9.29 -10.03
C CYS A 28 3.35 10.00 -11.39
N THR A 29 3.87 9.32 -12.41
CA THR A 29 3.81 9.81 -13.78
C THR A 29 2.45 9.45 -14.36
N VAL A 30 1.71 10.45 -14.88
CA VAL A 30 0.34 10.27 -15.35
C VAL A 30 0.21 10.74 -16.79
N ASP A 31 -0.28 9.85 -17.64
CA ASP A 31 -0.82 10.18 -18.95
C ASP A 31 -2.33 10.39 -18.79
N PHE A 32 -2.77 11.64 -18.87
CA PHE A 32 -4.17 12.01 -18.67
C PHE A 32 -5.04 11.68 -19.89
N ASP A 33 -4.46 11.64 -21.08
CA ASP A 33 -5.19 11.35 -22.32
C ASP A 33 -5.51 9.85 -22.39
N GLU A 34 -4.50 9.01 -22.17
CA GLU A 34 -4.66 7.55 -22.14
C GLU A 34 -5.17 7.01 -20.80
N LYS A 35 -5.22 7.88 -19.78
CA LYS A 35 -5.58 7.58 -18.39
C LYS A 35 -4.70 6.50 -17.77
N ILE A 36 -3.38 6.55 -18.01
CA ILE A 36 -2.40 5.58 -17.52
C ILE A 36 -1.56 6.21 -16.42
N VAL A 37 -1.41 5.51 -15.30
CA VAL A 37 -0.57 5.90 -14.17
C VAL A 37 0.61 4.94 -14.03
N LYS A 38 1.83 5.49 -14.02
CA LYS A 38 3.06 4.76 -13.74
C LYS A 38 3.57 5.12 -12.36
N ILE A 39 3.87 4.09 -11.57
CA ILE A 39 4.31 4.23 -10.18
C ILE A 39 5.75 3.76 -10.10
N SER A 40 6.68 4.71 -9.88
CA SER A 40 8.09 4.35 -9.72
C SER A 40 8.33 3.59 -8.43
N GLU A 41 9.40 2.80 -8.39
CA GLU A 41 9.76 2.02 -7.21
C GLU A 41 9.91 2.90 -5.96
N ASP A 42 10.55 4.06 -6.07
CA ASP A 42 10.72 4.98 -4.95
C ASP A 42 9.39 5.48 -4.38
N VAL A 43 8.45 5.84 -5.27
CA VAL A 43 7.10 6.28 -4.89
C VAL A 43 6.34 5.12 -4.27
N LEU A 44 6.38 3.95 -4.90
CA LEU A 44 5.73 2.73 -4.42
C LEU A 44 6.20 2.37 -3.01
N MET A 45 7.52 2.28 -2.81
CA MET A 45 8.11 1.91 -1.53
C MET A 45 7.85 2.95 -0.45
N LYS A 46 7.85 4.25 -0.79
CA LYS A 46 7.45 5.32 0.11
C LYS A 46 6.03 5.11 0.64
N TYR A 47 5.05 4.80 -0.22
CA TYR A 47 3.66 4.63 0.23
C TYR A 47 3.39 3.28 0.88
N ILE A 48 4.04 2.19 0.44
CA ILE A 48 4.00 0.91 1.15
C ILE A 48 4.52 1.07 2.58
N SER A 49 5.58 1.85 2.79
CA SER A 49 6.14 2.06 4.13
C SER A 49 5.22 2.80 5.10
N LYS A 50 4.24 3.55 4.57
CA LYS A 50 3.23 4.28 5.35
C LYS A 50 2.02 3.42 5.69
N ALA A 51 1.81 2.33 4.98
CA ALA A 51 0.67 1.46 5.21
C ALA A 51 0.85 0.69 6.53
N PRO A 52 -0.16 0.64 7.41
CA PRO A 52 -0.08 -0.09 8.66
C PRO A 52 0.00 -1.60 8.39
N SER A 53 0.81 -2.32 9.19
CA SER A 53 0.92 -3.78 9.10
C SER A 53 -0.27 -4.52 9.70
N GLU A 54 -1.13 -3.82 10.43
CA GLU A 54 -2.32 -4.34 11.11
C GLU A 54 -3.39 -3.25 11.17
N VAL A 55 -4.65 -3.64 10.96
CA VAL A 55 -5.80 -2.74 11.06
C VAL A 55 -6.88 -3.40 11.92
N MET A 56 -7.53 -2.63 12.80
CA MET A 56 -8.73 -3.07 13.51
C MET A 56 -9.97 -2.56 12.77
N LEU A 57 -10.84 -3.48 12.37
CA LEU A 57 -12.14 -3.16 11.79
C LEU A 57 -13.19 -3.24 12.91
N TYR A 58 -13.72 -2.09 13.30
CA TYR A 58 -14.72 -2.00 14.38
C TYR A 58 -16.12 -2.34 13.89
N GLY A 59 -16.73 -3.33 14.53
CA GLY A 59 -18.12 -3.70 14.30
C GLY A 59 -19.07 -2.71 14.98
N ARG A 60 -20.36 -2.78 14.60
CA ARG A 60 -21.41 -2.06 15.33
C ARG A 60 -21.55 -2.56 16.78
N ASP A 61 -21.23 -3.82 17.01
CA ASP A 61 -21.11 -4.45 18.34
C ASP A 61 -19.64 -4.90 18.48
N PRO A 62 -18.94 -4.52 19.57
CA PRO A 62 -17.51 -4.84 19.77
C PRO A 62 -17.17 -6.32 19.68
N LYS A 63 -18.14 -7.23 19.89
CA LYS A 63 -17.92 -8.68 19.74
C LYS A 63 -17.62 -9.10 18.29
N TYR A 64 -17.88 -8.23 17.33
CA TYR A 64 -17.60 -8.43 15.91
C TYR A 64 -16.41 -7.59 15.42
N ASP A 65 -15.60 -7.05 16.33
CA ASP A 65 -14.35 -6.40 15.95
C ASP A 65 -13.40 -7.42 15.34
N ILE A 66 -12.83 -7.08 14.19
CA ILE A 66 -11.91 -7.94 13.45
C ILE A 66 -10.53 -7.31 13.42
N ARG A 67 -9.57 -7.99 14.04
CA ARG A 67 -8.15 -7.70 13.86
C ARG A 67 -7.70 -8.27 12.51
N LEU A 68 -7.46 -7.38 11.55
CA LEU A 68 -6.89 -7.74 10.26
C LEU A 68 -5.37 -7.83 10.40
N ASP A 69 -4.89 -9.05 10.65
CA ASP A 69 -3.47 -9.40 10.69
C ASP A 69 -3.17 -10.65 9.86
N ASP A 70 -1.90 -11.06 9.84
CA ASP A 70 -1.40 -12.22 9.10
C ASP A 70 -2.00 -13.58 9.54
N ARG A 71 -2.79 -13.64 10.63
CA ARG A 71 -3.30 -14.87 11.27
C ARG A 71 -4.79 -15.12 11.06
N LEU A 72 -5.48 -14.39 10.19
CA LEU A 72 -6.87 -14.70 9.87
C LEU A 72 -7.03 -16.12 9.28
N PRO A 73 -7.88 -16.98 9.87
CA PRO A 73 -8.24 -18.25 9.24
C PRO A 73 -9.24 -17.99 8.11
N GLY A 74 -8.78 -17.89 6.86
CA GLY A 74 -9.63 -17.71 5.68
C GLY A 74 -8.92 -17.07 4.47
N PRO A 75 -9.56 -16.98 3.29
CA PRO A 75 -8.93 -16.55 2.03
C PRO A 75 -8.56 -15.05 1.98
N ALA A 76 -8.93 -14.25 2.98
CA ALA A 76 -8.57 -12.84 3.06
C ALA A 76 -7.21 -12.67 3.76
N ARG A 77 -6.12 -12.78 3.00
CA ARG A 77 -4.76 -12.43 3.46
C ARG A 77 -4.36 -11.09 2.87
N ILE A 78 -4.27 -10.05 3.70
CA ILE A 78 -3.60 -8.79 3.35
C ILE A 78 -2.29 -8.76 4.15
N ARG A 79 -1.16 -8.79 3.45
CA ARG A 79 0.17 -8.79 4.07
C ARG A 79 0.98 -7.59 3.58
N ILE A 80 1.37 -6.72 4.51
CA ILE A 80 2.39 -5.69 4.32
C ILE A 80 3.45 -5.91 5.39
N THR A 81 4.61 -6.45 5.03
CA THR A 81 5.69 -6.77 5.98
C THR A 81 6.88 -5.83 5.83
N ARG A 82 7.31 -5.24 6.96
CA ARG A 82 8.67 -4.73 7.19
C ARG A 82 9.43 -5.72 8.07
N LYS A 83 10.68 -6.07 7.70
CA LYS A 83 11.62 -6.76 8.59
C LYS A 83 12.84 -5.87 8.85
N GLY A 84 13.08 -5.54 10.12
CA GLY A 84 14.41 -5.17 10.65
C GLY A 84 14.61 -3.72 11.12
N HIS A 85 14.57 -3.51 12.44
CA HIS A 85 15.69 -2.87 13.13
C HIS A 85 15.78 -3.44 14.55
N THR A 86 16.77 -4.30 14.77
CA THR A 86 17.23 -4.73 16.08
C THR A 86 18.04 -3.57 16.67
N GLY A 87 17.62 -3.06 17.83
CA GLY A 87 18.34 -2.02 18.55
C GLY A 87 18.22 -2.27 20.04
N ASN A 88 19.12 -3.10 20.56
CA ASN A 88 19.39 -3.22 21.99
C ASN A 88 20.04 -1.92 22.48
N GLN A 89 19.48 -1.28 23.51
CA GLN A 89 20.21 -0.43 24.45
C GLN A 89 19.29 -0.07 25.63
N GLU A 90 19.21 -0.97 26.61
CA GLU A 90 19.03 -0.54 28.00
C GLU A 90 20.41 -0.22 28.56
N SER A 91 20.63 1.05 28.87
CA SER A 91 21.75 1.55 29.65
C SER A 91 21.24 2.76 30.41
N HIS A 92 20.73 2.54 31.62
CA HIS A 92 21.06 3.25 32.86
C HIS A 92 20.11 2.83 33.99
#